data_AF-A0AAW0Y705-F1
#
_entry.id   AF-A0AAW0Y705-F1
#
_cell.length_a   1.000
_cell.length_b   1.000
_cell.length_c   1.000
_cell.angle_alpha   90.00
_cell.angle_beta   90.00
_cell.angle_gamma   90.00
#
_symmetry.space_group_name_H-M   'P 1'
#
loop_
_entity.id
_entity.type
_entity.pdbx_description
1 polymer ?
#
loop_
_entity_poly.entity_id
_entity_poly.type
_entity_poly.pdbx_seq_one_letter_code
_entity_poly.pdbx_strand_id
1 'polypeptide(L)'
;MAAGATVEELENIAITECINFNLFPSDVCSGMVKLCGAEVLYVLNNTDYKYDTICGWLLGGHCQNTELVPWTIEIPGGKPEPYHPEPDQNTPNVVRILHLTDTHVDLLYDEGSAMRCDHPLCCRHEFGEPGPGEAGAGHWGSLANCDIPLNTLEELIAQAALTNPDLVYMTGDLPAHDVWAQDHASNLAAINVTNSLLKQYFPDTPVINVLGNHASAPVN
;
A
#
# COMPACT_ATOMS: atom_id res chain seq x y z
N MET A 1 -21.54 -6.88 20.14
CA MET A 1 -20.50 -7.74 20.76
C MET A 1 -21.14 -8.67 21.74
N ALA A 2 -20.72 -9.94 21.81
CA ALA A 2 -21.09 -10.80 22.93
C ALA A 2 -20.56 -10.15 24.23
N ALA A 3 -21.43 -9.87 25.19
CA ALA A 3 -21.02 -9.22 26.42
C ALA A 3 -20.01 -10.12 27.16
N GLY A 4 -18.77 -9.63 27.33
CA GLY A 4 -17.73 -10.28 28.14
C GLY A 4 -16.60 -10.99 27.38
N ALA A 5 -16.60 -11.02 26.04
CA ALA A 5 -15.48 -11.61 25.29
C ALA A 5 -14.24 -10.70 25.28
N THR A 6 -13.04 -11.28 25.40
CA THR A 6 -11.77 -10.54 25.24
C THR A 6 -11.45 -10.30 23.77
N VAL A 7 -10.54 -9.35 23.49
CA VAL A 7 -10.01 -9.11 22.13
C VAL A 7 -9.41 -10.40 21.57
N GLU A 8 -8.59 -11.08 22.38
CA GLU A 8 -7.92 -12.33 22.01
C GLU A 8 -8.91 -13.45 21.67
N GLU A 9 -10.03 -13.57 22.40
CA GLU A 9 -11.07 -14.56 22.10
C GLU A 9 -11.73 -14.29 20.73
N LEU A 10 -12.00 -13.02 20.41
CA LEU A 10 -12.60 -12.63 19.13
C LEU A 10 -11.61 -12.82 17.97
N GLU A 11 -10.34 -12.46 18.17
CA GLU A 11 -9.27 -12.69 17.20
C GLU A 11 -9.10 -14.18 16.91
N ASN A 12 -9.04 -15.03 17.94
CA ASN A 12 -8.90 -16.47 17.77
C ASN A 12 -10.07 -17.10 16.99
N ILE A 13 -11.30 -16.62 17.22
CA ILE A 13 -12.46 -17.04 16.42
C ILE A 13 -12.28 -16.64 14.96
N ALA A 14 -11.93 -15.37 14.69
CA ALA A 14 -11.74 -14.89 13.32
C ALA A 14 -10.62 -15.63 12.58
N ILE A 15 -9.49 -15.91 13.26
CA ILE A 15 -8.38 -16.71 12.71
C ILE A 15 -8.85 -18.13 12.39
N THR A 16 -9.57 -18.77 13.31
CA THR A 16 -10.08 -20.14 13.14
C THR A 16 -11.01 -20.25 11.95
N GLU A 17 -11.96 -19.32 11.80
CA GLU A 17 -12.87 -19.29 10.66
C GLU A 17 -12.15 -19.00 9.34
N CYS A 18 -11.18 -18.07 9.33
CA CYS A 18 -10.36 -17.79 8.14
C CYS A 18 -9.66 -19.05 7.61
N ILE A 19 -9.09 -19.85 8.52
CA ILE A 19 -8.42 -21.11 8.19
C ILE A 19 -9.43 -22.20 7.78
N ASN A 20 -10.52 -22.35 8.53
CA ASN A 20 -11.53 -23.39 8.28
C ASN A 20 -12.23 -23.21 6.93
N PHE A 21 -12.45 -21.96 6.50
CA PHE A 21 -13.00 -21.64 5.19
C PHE A 21 -11.94 -21.59 4.08
N ASN A 22 -10.67 -21.85 4.39
CA ASN A 22 -9.55 -21.83 3.45
C ASN A 22 -9.48 -20.51 2.66
N LEU A 23 -9.66 -19.39 3.36
CA LEU A 23 -9.65 -18.06 2.74
C LEU A 23 -8.22 -17.63 2.39
N PHE A 24 -7.27 -17.88 3.30
CA PHE A 24 -5.85 -17.57 3.17
C PHE A 24 -4.99 -18.59 3.94
N PRO A 25 -3.67 -18.65 3.68
CA PRO A 25 -2.73 -19.40 4.51
C PRO A 25 -2.82 -19.02 6.00
N SER A 26 -2.46 -19.96 6.89
CA SER A 26 -2.66 -19.80 8.33
C SER A 26 -1.91 -18.62 8.94
N ASP A 27 -0.71 -18.32 8.42
CA ASP A 27 0.11 -17.19 8.83
C ASP A 27 -0.48 -15.86 8.35
N VAL A 28 -1.05 -15.81 7.14
CA VAL A 28 -1.78 -14.64 6.62
C VAL A 28 -3.03 -14.37 7.47
N CYS A 29 -3.84 -15.41 7.74
CA CYS A 29 -5.00 -15.32 8.62
C CYS A 29 -4.62 -14.81 10.02
N SER A 30 -3.59 -15.40 10.63
CA SER A 30 -3.15 -14.99 11.97
C SER A 30 -2.55 -13.59 11.98
N GLY A 31 -1.70 -13.25 11.01
CA GLY A 31 -0.98 -11.99 10.95
C GLY A 31 -1.95 -10.82 10.77
N MET A 32 -2.84 -10.92 9.76
CA MET A 32 -3.82 -9.88 9.48
C MET A 32 -4.78 -9.64 10.64
N VAL A 33 -5.33 -10.70 11.24
CA VAL A 33 -6.28 -10.56 12.35
C VAL A 33 -5.61 -9.97 13.59
N LYS A 34 -4.39 -10.40 13.93
CA LYS A 34 -3.66 -9.85 15.09
C LYS A 34 -3.20 -8.41 14.87
N LEU A 35 -2.91 -8.04 13.63
CA LEU A 35 -2.50 -6.69 13.30
C LEU A 35 -3.67 -5.71 13.38
N CYS A 36 -4.84 -6.08 12.83
CA CYS A 36 -6.00 -5.18 12.71
C CYS A 36 -7.03 -5.33 13.85
N GLY A 37 -6.99 -6.42 14.63
CA GLY A 37 -8.08 -6.83 15.51
C GLY A 37 -8.43 -5.78 16.56
N ALA A 38 -7.42 -5.22 17.23
CA ALA A 38 -7.61 -4.20 18.24
C ALA A 38 -8.19 -2.89 17.67
N GLU A 39 -7.70 -2.44 16.51
CA GLU A 39 -8.13 -1.23 15.81
C GLU A 39 -9.56 -1.37 15.30
N VAL A 40 -9.90 -2.50 14.68
CA VAL A 40 -11.26 -2.79 14.22
C VAL A 40 -12.21 -2.79 15.40
N LEU A 41 -11.89 -3.48 16.51
CA LEU A 41 -12.74 -3.50 17.70
C LEU A 41 -12.85 -2.11 18.34
N TYR A 42 -11.78 -1.31 18.33
CA TYR A 42 -11.83 0.07 18.80
C TYR A 42 -12.83 0.89 17.97
N VAL A 43 -12.77 0.81 16.63
CA VAL A 43 -13.71 1.52 15.74
C VAL A 43 -15.14 1.06 16.00
N LEU A 44 -15.38 -0.25 16.10
CA LEU A 44 -16.72 -0.79 16.38
C LEU A 44 -17.28 -0.35 17.73
N ASN A 45 -16.42 -0.13 18.73
CA ASN A 45 -16.83 0.28 20.08
C ASN A 45 -17.04 1.78 20.22
N ASN A 46 -16.43 2.58 19.34
CA ASN A 46 -16.42 4.03 19.42
C ASN A 46 -17.20 4.71 18.30
N THR A 47 -17.94 3.93 17.50
CA THR A 47 -18.78 4.44 16.42
C THR A 47 -20.20 3.91 16.55
N ASP A 48 -21.17 4.66 16.02
CA ASP A 48 -22.59 4.26 16.00
C ASP A 48 -22.99 3.79 14.58
N TYR A 49 -22.07 3.10 13.90
CA TYR A 49 -22.35 2.58 12.57
C TYR A 49 -23.26 1.36 12.64
N LYS A 50 -24.20 1.29 11.69
CA LYS A 50 -25.10 0.15 11.60
C LYS A 50 -24.32 -1.08 11.16
N TYR A 51 -24.80 -2.25 11.58
CA TYR A 51 -24.23 -3.53 11.17
C TYR A 51 -24.07 -3.64 9.64
N ASP A 52 -25.07 -3.18 8.87
CA ASP A 52 -25.02 -3.24 7.41
C ASP A 52 -23.88 -2.38 6.82
N THR A 53 -23.61 -1.23 7.44
CA THR A 53 -22.48 -0.34 7.10
C THR A 53 -21.15 -1.04 7.34
N ILE A 54 -20.96 -1.57 8.55
CA ILE A 54 -19.75 -2.29 8.97
C ILE A 54 -19.53 -3.52 8.10
N CYS A 55 -20.58 -4.30 7.85
CA CYS A 55 -20.54 -5.47 6.98
C CYS A 55 -20.18 -5.08 5.54
N GLY A 56 -20.74 -3.98 5.03
CA GLY A 56 -20.41 -3.44 3.71
C GLY A 56 -18.93 -3.08 3.57
N TRP A 57 -18.30 -2.57 4.63
CA TRP A 57 -16.87 -2.25 4.63
C TRP A 57 -15.99 -3.50 4.68
N LEU A 58 -16.33 -4.45 5.55
CA LEU A 58 -15.51 -5.65 5.77
C LEU A 58 -15.65 -6.69 4.65
N LEU A 59 -16.85 -6.81 4.05
CA LEU A 59 -17.21 -7.91 3.14
C LEU A 59 -17.71 -7.43 1.77
N GLY A 60 -17.30 -6.23 1.35
CA GLY A 60 -17.55 -5.60 0.04
C GLY A 60 -18.56 -6.29 -0.90
N GLY A 61 -19.73 -5.68 -1.09
CA GLY A 61 -20.76 -6.15 -2.03
C GLY A 61 -21.69 -7.26 -1.51
N HIS A 62 -21.41 -7.86 -0.34
CA HIS A 62 -22.28 -8.88 0.28
C HIS A 62 -23.32 -8.28 1.24
N CYS A 63 -23.12 -7.03 1.66
CA CYS A 63 -24.02 -6.26 2.51
C CYS A 63 -24.32 -4.90 1.87
N GLN A 64 -25.49 -4.34 2.19
CA GLN A 64 -25.87 -3.03 1.69
C GLN A 64 -25.04 -1.96 2.43
N ASN A 65 -24.13 -1.30 1.72
CA ASN A 65 -23.41 -0.16 2.28
C ASN A 65 -24.39 1.01 2.38
N THR A 66 -24.78 1.39 3.60
CA THR A 66 -25.53 2.63 3.82
C THR A 66 -24.60 3.82 3.62
N GLU A 67 -25.01 4.80 2.82
CA GLU A 67 -24.26 6.04 2.65
C GLU A 67 -23.90 6.66 4.01
N LEU A 68 -22.63 7.05 4.15
CA LEU A 68 -22.16 7.87 5.26
C LEU A 68 -22.95 9.18 5.32
N VAL A 69 -23.04 9.79 6.51
CA VAL A 69 -23.71 11.08 6.68
C VAL A 69 -23.05 12.11 5.75
N PRO A 70 -23.81 12.72 4.82
CA PRO A 70 -23.24 13.72 3.92
C PRO A 70 -22.80 14.93 4.72
N TRP A 71 -21.65 15.50 4.35
CA TRP A 71 -21.11 16.71 4.95
C TRP A 71 -20.82 17.75 3.88
N THR A 72 -20.78 19.01 4.30
CA THR A 72 -20.53 20.16 3.41
C THR A 72 -19.44 21.05 3.98
N ILE A 73 -18.62 21.62 3.11
CA ILE A 73 -17.67 22.70 3.45
C ILE A 73 -18.22 24.01 2.90
N GLU A 74 -18.14 25.07 3.69
CA GLU A 74 -18.44 26.42 3.22
C GLU A 74 -17.35 26.90 2.27
N ILE A 75 -17.74 27.23 1.04
CA ILE A 75 -16.83 27.79 0.05
C ILE A 75 -16.82 29.31 0.22
N PRO A 76 -15.66 29.94 0.46
CA PRO A 76 -15.56 31.40 0.50
C PRO A 76 -16.10 32.03 -0.79
N GLY A 77 -16.82 33.15 -0.65
CA GLY A 77 -17.33 33.92 -1.79
C GLY A 77 -16.22 34.56 -2.63
N GLY A 78 -16.61 35.26 -3.71
CA GLY A 78 -15.65 35.96 -4.58
C GLY A 78 -15.06 35.09 -5.70
N LYS A 79 -15.83 34.10 -6.19
CA LYS A 79 -15.45 33.28 -7.34
C LYS A 79 -15.13 34.19 -8.53
N PRO A 80 -13.89 34.18 -9.07
CA PRO A 80 -13.55 34.96 -10.25
C PRO A 80 -14.27 34.41 -11.49
N GLU A 81 -14.42 35.25 -12.51
CA GLU A 81 -14.90 34.81 -13.82
C GLU A 81 -13.98 33.71 -14.38
N PRO A 82 -14.51 32.65 -15.01
CA PRO A 82 -13.70 31.58 -15.59
C PRO A 82 -12.67 32.13 -16.58
N TYR A 83 -11.39 31.80 -16.36
CA TYR A 83 -10.31 32.11 -17.27
C TYR A 83 -9.80 30.81 -17.90
N HIS A 84 -9.94 30.71 -19.21
CA HIS A 84 -9.47 29.56 -20.00
C HIS A 84 -8.33 30.04 -20.90
N PRO A 85 -7.06 29.99 -20.43
CA PRO A 85 -5.95 30.35 -21.29
C PRO A 85 -5.84 29.33 -22.41
N GLU A 86 -5.85 29.81 -23.66
CA GLU A 86 -5.46 29.00 -24.81
C GLU A 86 -3.95 28.73 -24.76
N PRO A 87 -3.47 27.53 -25.14
CA PRO A 87 -2.04 27.26 -25.20
C PRO A 87 -1.36 28.18 -26.22
N ASP A 88 -0.48 29.07 -25.77
CA ASP A 88 0.34 29.88 -26.68
C ASP A 88 1.38 28.97 -27.36
N GLN A 89 1.59 29.13 -28.68
CA GLN A 89 2.32 28.13 -29.48
C GLN A 89 3.85 28.14 -29.30
N ASN A 90 4.37 28.92 -28.35
CA ASN A 90 5.75 28.85 -27.92
C ASN A 90 5.82 29.16 -26.43
N THR A 91 5.96 28.12 -25.59
CA THR A 91 6.25 28.29 -24.16
C THR A 91 7.77 28.30 -23.97
N PRO A 92 8.44 29.47 -23.91
CA PRO A 92 9.80 29.50 -23.41
C PRO A 92 9.78 29.03 -21.94
N ASN A 93 10.71 28.15 -21.58
CA ASN A 93 10.86 27.55 -20.24
C ASN A 93 9.82 26.47 -19.90
N VAL A 94 10.02 25.27 -20.46
CA VAL A 94 9.29 24.06 -20.09
C VAL A 94 9.79 23.57 -18.73
N VAL A 95 8.88 23.37 -17.78
CA VAL A 95 9.17 22.71 -16.50
C VAL A 95 8.97 21.20 -16.67
N ARG A 96 9.96 20.42 -16.26
CA ARG A 96 9.94 18.95 -16.29
C ARG A 96 9.66 18.43 -14.89
N ILE A 97 8.50 17.80 -14.72
CA ILE A 97 8.11 17.18 -13.44
C ILE A 97 8.24 15.67 -13.59
N LEU A 98 9.06 15.06 -12.74
CA LEU A 98 9.10 13.62 -12.56
C LEU A 98 7.99 13.23 -11.57
N HIS A 99 7.16 12.25 -11.93
CA HIS A 99 6.12 11.73 -11.04
C HIS A 99 6.37 10.23 -10.82
N LEU A 100 6.66 9.88 -9.58
CA LEU A 100 6.84 8.52 -9.07
C LEU A 100 5.69 8.18 -8.11
N THR A 101 5.20 6.96 -8.17
CA THR A 101 4.07 6.47 -7.36
C THR A 101 4.13 4.94 -7.26
N ASP A 102 3.54 4.38 -6.22
CA ASP A 102 3.28 2.94 -6.08
C ASP A 102 4.54 2.10 -6.30
N THR A 103 5.66 2.54 -5.72
CA THR A 103 6.92 1.83 -5.90
C THR A 103 6.93 0.47 -5.23
N HIS A 104 6.14 0.29 -4.16
CA HIS A 104 6.00 -0.96 -3.40
C HIS A 104 7.32 -1.77 -3.36
N VAL A 105 8.31 -1.24 -2.65
CA VAL A 105 9.59 -1.92 -2.54
C VAL A 105 9.49 -3.04 -1.52
N ASP A 106 9.73 -4.25 -1.98
CA ASP A 106 9.86 -5.41 -1.12
C ASP A 106 11.32 -5.60 -0.72
N LEU A 107 11.63 -5.19 0.51
CA LEU A 107 12.97 -5.35 1.10
C LEU A 107 13.34 -6.82 1.38
N LEU A 108 12.38 -7.74 1.25
CA LEU A 108 12.53 -9.18 1.43
C LEU A 108 12.39 -9.96 0.11
N TYR A 109 12.24 -9.28 -1.03
CA TYR A 109 12.22 -9.93 -2.33
C TYR A 109 13.50 -10.75 -2.53
N ASP A 110 13.34 -12.01 -2.94
CA ASP A 110 14.46 -12.93 -3.13
C ASP A 110 14.46 -13.51 -4.55
N GLU A 111 15.51 -13.22 -5.30
CA GLU A 111 15.70 -13.71 -6.66
C GLU A 111 15.80 -15.24 -6.67
N GLY A 112 15.11 -15.89 -7.62
CA GLY A 112 15.09 -17.33 -7.76
C GLY A 112 14.02 -18.05 -6.92
N SER A 113 13.38 -17.37 -5.97
CA SER A 113 12.26 -17.93 -5.19
C SER A 113 11.00 -18.19 -6.03
N ALA A 114 9.98 -18.82 -5.46
CA ALA A 114 8.73 -19.07 -6.15
C ALA A 114 8.01 -17.77 -6.54
N MET A 115 7.79 -17.58 -7.85
CA MET A 115 6.93 -16.50 -8.36
C MET A 115 5.43 -16.78 -8.15
N ARG A 116 5.06 -18.03 -7.88
CA ARG A 116 3.69 -18.48 -7.63
C ARG A 116 3.66 -19.24 -6.31
N CYS A 117 2.82 -18.77 -5.41
CA CYS A 117 2.66 -19.28 -4.06
C CYS A 117 1.19 -19.14 -3.64
N ASP A 118 0.84 -19.66 -2.46
CA ASP A 118 -0.52 -19.56 -1.91
C ASP A 118 -0.74 -18.25 -1.11
N HIS A 119 0.29 -17.41 -1.00
CA HIS A 119 0.24 -16.13 -0.29
C HIS A 119 -0.20 -14.98 -1.22
N PRO A 120 -0.76 -13.88 -0.65
CA PRO A 120 -1.12 -12.70 -1.44
C PRO A 120 0.07 -12.00 -2.12
N LEU A 121 1.26 -12.12 -1.53
CA LEU A 121 2.55 -11.66 -2.08
C LEU A 121 3.54 -12.85 -2.10
N CYS A 122 4.17 -13.08 -3.25
CA CYS A 122 5.16 -14.15 -3.47
C CYS A 122 6.57 -13.54 -3.69
N CYS A 123 7.45 -14.26 -4.39
CA CYS A 123 8.83 -13.85 -4.66
C CYS A 123 9.71 -13.64 -3.41
N ARG A 124 9.43 -14.41 -2.36
CA ARG A 124 10.29 -14.57 -1.18
C ARG A 124 10.53 -16.05 -0.95
N HIS A 125 11.75 -16.43 -0.57
CA HIS A 125 12.12 -17.84 -0.36
C HIS A 125 11.32 -18.51 0.78
N GLU A 126 10.82 -17.72 1.73
CA GLU A 126 9.92 -18.21 2.78
C GLU A 126 8.60 -18.79 2.25
N PHE A 127 8.16 -18.37 1.05
CA PHE A 127 6.95 -18.87 0.39
C PHE A 127 7.21 -19.98 -0.64
N GLY A 128 8.46 -20.46 -0.69
CA GLY A 128 8.84 -21.67 -1.41
C GLY A 128 9.73 -21.44 -2.62
N GLU A 129 10.02 -22.57 -3.26
CA GLU A 129 10.89 -22.67 -4.43
C GLU A 129 10.09 -22.87 -5.72
N PRO A 130 10.65 -22.52 -6.89
CA PRO A 130 9.99 -22.74 -8.16
C PRO A 130 9.64 -24.22 -8.38
N GLY A 131 8.44 -24.48 -8.88
CA GLY A 131 8.02 -25.83 -9.23
C GLY A 131 8.85 -26.42 -10.37
N PRO A 132 8.79 -27.76 -10.59
CA PRO A 132 9.50 -28.40 -11.70
C PRO A 132 9.14 -27.79 -13.06
N GLY A 133 10.12 -27.15 -13.71
CA GLY A 133 9.94 -26.49 -15.00
C GLY A 133 9.41 -25.06 -14.94
N GLU A 134 9.19 -24.50 -13.75
CA GLU A 134 8.87 -23.09 -13.56
C GLU A 134 10.15 -22.25 -13.41
N ALA A 135 10.08 -20.99 -13.84
CA ALA A 135 11.13 -20.02 -13.58
C ALA A 135 10.99 -19.48 -12.16
N GLY A 136 12.12 -19.20 -11.51
CA GLY A 136 12.13 -18.46 -10.26
C GLY A 136 11.94 -16.96 -10.47
N ALA A 137 11.76 -16.27 -9.36
CA ALA A 137 11.62 -14.82 -9.30
C ALA A 137 12.80 -14.15 -10.00
N GLY A 138 12.53 -13.23 -10.92
CA GLY A 138 13.56 -12.56 -11.71
C GLY A 138 14.36 -11.53 -10.92
N HIS A 139 15.58 -11.24 -11.37
CA HIS A 139 16.46 -10.24 -10.77
C HIS A 139 15.83 -8.84 -10.66
N TRP A 140 15.06 -8.43 -11.67
CA TRP A 140 14.45 -7.09 -11.75
C TRP A 140 12.96 -7.07 -11.37
N GLY A 141 12.48 -8.11 -10.68
CA GLY A 141 11.06 -8.35 -10.47
C GLY A 141 10.50 -9.46 -11.36
N SER A 142 9.23 -9.79 -11.13
CA SER A 142 8.52 -10.90 -11.79
C SER A 142 7.10 -10.50 -12.16
N LEU A 143 6.61 -10.99 -13.30
CA LEU A 143 5.21 -10.79 -13.71
C LEU A 143 4.29 -11.78 -12.98
N ALA A 144 4.14 -11.57 -11.67
CA ALA A 144 3.28 -12.35 -10.77
C ALA A 144 2.77 -11.47 -9.62
N ASN A 145 2.14 -12.06 -8.60
CA ASN A 145 1.78 -11.36 -7.37
C ASN A 145 3.03 -11.09 -6.53
N CYS A 146 3.90 -10.23 -7.04
CA CYS A 146 5.16 -9.84 -6.43
C CYS A 146 5.34 -8.33 -6.57
N ASP A 147 5.97 -7.75 -5.57
CA ASP A 147 6.41 -6.37 -5.55
C ASP A 147 7.85 -6.27 -6.09
N ILE A 148 8.38 -5.05 -6.22
CA ILE A 148 9.70 -4.87 -6.84
C ILE A 148 10.84 -5.05 -5.82
N PRO A 149 11.98 -5.64 -6.23
CA PRO A 149 13.15 -5.68 -5.38
C PRO A 149 13.87 -4.33 -5.31
N LEU A 150 14.69 -4.16 -4.27
CA LEU A 150 15.43 -2.92 -4.02
C LEU A 150 16.31 -2.47 -5.18
N ASN A 151 16.97 -3.38 -5.88
CA ASN A 151 17.78 -3.06 -7.07
C ASN A 151 16.94 -2.45 -8.19
N THR A 152 15.68 -2.87 -8.36
CA THR A 152 14.77 -2.26 -9.35
C THR A 152 14.41 -0.84 -8.95
N LEU A 153 14.12 -0.59 -7.66
CA LEU A 153 13.87 0.76 -7.15
C LEU A 153 15.10 1.67 -7.33
N GLU A 154 16.29 1.19 -6.98
CA GLU A 154 17.55 1.94 -7.12
C GLU A 154 17.82 2.30 -8.58
N GLU A 155 17.72 1.34 -9.49
CA GLU A 155 17.96 1.58 -10.92
C GLU A 155 16.89 2.50 -11.52
N LEU A 156 15.62 2.35 -11.13
CA LEU A 156 14.54 3.24 -11.55
C LEU A 156 14.83 4.69 -11.17
N ILE A 157 15.20 4.94 -9.91
CA ILE A 157 15.50 6.29 -9.41
C ILE A 157 16.76 6.83 -10.11
N ALA A 158 17.79 6.01 -10.27
CA ALA A 158 19.02 6.38 -10.96
C ALA A 158 18.78 6.82 -12.42
N GLN A 159 18.00 6.03 -13.17
CA GLN A 159 17.65 6.36 -14.55
C GLN A 159 16.73 7.58 -14.64
N ALA A 160 15.79 7.72 -13.71
CA ALA A 160 14.90 8.88 -13.66
C ALA A 160 15.67 10.20 -13.42
N ALA A 161 16.75 10.17 -12.63
CA ALA A 161 17.61 11.33 -12.40
C ALA A 161 18.29 11.84 -13.68
N LEU A 162 18.61 10.95 -14.64
CA LEU A 162 19.19 11.33 -15.94
C LEU A 162 18.25 12.18 -16.80
N THR A 163 16.96 12.23 -16.46
CA THR A 163 15.97 13.07 -17.13
C THR A 163 16.05 14.55 -16.73
N ASN A 164 16.89 14.89 -15.73
CA ASN A 164 17.07 16.24 -15.17
C ASN A 164 15.74 16.96 -14.89
N PRO A 165 14.89 16.42 -13.99
CA PRO A 165 13.64 17.07 -13.63
C PRO A 165 13.89 18.32 -12.77
N ASP A 166 13.02 19.31 -12.93
CA ASP A 166 13.00 20.52 -12.10
C ASP A 166 12.29 20.28 -10.75
N LEU A 167 11.46 19.23 -10.68
CA LEU A 167 10.64 18.88 -9.53
C LEU A 167 10.31 17.38 -9.55
N VAL A 168 10.27 16.74 -8.38
CA VAL A 168 9.81 15.36 -8.23
C VAL A 168 8.55 15.30 -7.36
N TYR A 169 7.52 14.64 -7.86
CA TYR A 169 6.37 14.20 -7.08
C TYR A 169 6.53 12.73 -6.73
N MET A 170 6.41 12.41 -5.45
CA MET A 170 6.39 11.05 -4.93
C MET A 170 5.07 10.83 -4.18
N THR A 171 4.12 10.13 -4.80
CA THR A 171 2.73 10.09 -4.32
C THR A 171 2.37 8.92 -3.40
N GLY A 172 3.36 8.30 -2.76
CA GLY A 172 3.15 7.32 -1.71
C GLY A 172 3.19 5.87 -2.20
N ASP A 173 2.65 4.97 -1.37
CA ASP A 173 2.65 3.52 -1.56
C ASP A 173 4.06 2.94 -1.77
N LEU A 174 4.86 3.09 -0.71
CA LEU A 174 6.27 2.69 -0.66
C LEU A 174 6.47 1.29 -0.11
N PRO A 175 5.84 0.90 1.02
CA PRO A 175 5.95 -0.47 1.53
C PRO A 175 5.23 -1.48 0.62
N ALA A 176 5.67 -2.73 0.66
CA ALA A 176 5.10 -3.83 -0.12
C ALA A 176 3.68 -4.25 0.35
N HIS A 177 3.11 -5.24 -0.33
CA HIS A 177 1.80 -5.83 -0.08
C HIS A 177 1.84 -7.01 0.92
N ASP A 178 2.89 -7.14 1.73
CA ASP A 178 3.00 -8.11 2.83
C ASP A 178 2.27 -7.65 4.10
N VAL A 179 1.08 -7.07 3.92
CA VAL A 179 0.29 -6.36 4.93
C VAL A 179 -0.10 -7.18 6.16
N TRP A 180 0.04 -8.51 6.11
CA TRP A 180 -0.19 -9.40 7.26
C TRP A 180 1.05 -9.56 8.15
N ALA A 181 2.23 -9.14 7.68
CA ALA A 181 3.53 -9.31 8.32
C ALA A 181 4.28 -7.98 8.52
N GLN A 182 3.55 -6.86 8.49
CA GLN A 182 4.11 -5.51 8.69
C GLN A 182 3.95 -5.01 10.12
N ASP A 183 4.88 -4.14 10.52
CA ASP A 183 4.78 -3.30 11.70
C ASP A 183 5.28 -1.87 11.40
N HIS A 184 5.22 -1.00 12.40
CA HIS A 184 5.70 0.37 12.26
C HIS A 184 7.18 0.45 11.83
N ALA A 185 8.03 -0.47 12.30
CA ALA A 185 9.46 -0.45 12.00
C ALA A 185 9.74 -0.93 10.57
N SER A 186 9.06 -1.99 10.09
CA SER A 186 9.20 -2.47 8.71
C SER A 186 8.74 -1.42 7.70
N ASN A 187 7.60 -0.77 7.94
CA ASN A 187 7.08 0.25 7.02
C ASN A 187 7.98 1.49 7.02
N LEU A 188 8.46 1.91 8.19
CA LEU A 188 9.43 3.00 8.29
C LEU A 188 10.76 2.66 7.59
N ALA A 189 11.18 1.40 7.58
CA ALA A 189 12.37 0.98 6.84
C ALA A 189 12.20 1.16 5.33
N ALA A 190 11.09 0.69 4.73
CA ALA A 190 10.79 0.87 3.31
C ALA A 190 10.70 2.36 2.91
N ILE A 191 10.04 3.17 3.76
CA ILE A 191 9.95 4.63 3.57
C ILE A 191 11.33 5.28 3.63
N ASN A 192 12.16 4.93 4.61
CA ASN A 192 13.48 5.51 4.79
C ASN A 192 14.44 5.13 3.66
N VAL A 193 14.40 3.88 3.19
CA VAL A 193 15.21 3.41 2.05
C VAL A 193 14.86 4.21 0.80
N THR A 194 13.56 4.32 0.48
CA THR A 194 13.09 5.07 -0.69
C THR A 194 13.47 6.55 -0.60
N ASN A 195 13.25 7.20 0.54
CA ASN A 195 13.62 8.60 0.74
C ASN A 195 15.13 8.83 0.71
N SER A 196 15.93 7.85 1.15
CA SER A 196 17.39 7.93 1.07
C SER A 196 17.87 7.87 -0.38
N LEU A 197 17.29 6.99 -1.19
CA LEU A 197 17.56 6.91 -2.63
C LEU A 197 17.15 8.20 -3.34
N LEU A 198 15.93 8.72 -3.07
CA LEU A 198 15.47 9.99 -3.64
C LEU A 198 16.44 11.13 -3.28
N LYS A 199 16.86 11.24 -2.03
CA LYS A 199 17.83 12.27 -1.60
C LYS A 199 19.22 12.09 -2.23
N GLN A 200 19.65 10.86 -2.46
CA GLN A 200 20.93 10.55 -3.09
C GLN A 200 20.96 10.97 -4.56
N TYR A 201 19.90 10.67 -5.31
CA TYR A 201 19.85 10.92 -6.76
C TYR A 201 19.26 12.30 -7.13
N PHE A 202 18.53 12.93 -6.21
CA PHE A 202 17.98 14.28 -6.35
C PHE A 202 18.45 15.20 -5.21
N PRO A 203 19.76 15.46 -5.05
CA PRO A 203 20.29 16.25 -3.94
C PRO A 203 19.88 17.72 -3.99
N ASP A 204 19.71 18.26 -5.19
CA ASP A 204 19.40 19.67 -5.45
C ASP A 204 18.01 19.88 -6.07
N THR A 205 17.30 18.80 -6.43
CA THR A 205 15.93 18.86 -6.98
C THR A 205 14.92 18.72 -5.85
N PRO A 206 13.94 19.62 -5.70
CA PRO A 206 12.89 19.48 -4.70
C PRO A 206 12.06 18.21 -4.91
N VAL A 207 11.79 17.50 -3.81
CA VAL A 207 10.92 16.30 -3.79
C VAL A 207 9.71 16.60 -2.92
N ILE A 208 8.51 16.46 -3.47
CA ILE A 208 7.24 16.57 -2.74
C ILE A 208 6.69 15.17 -2.52
N ASN A 209 6.70 14.74 -1.26
CA ASN A 209 6.15 13.45 -0.84
C ASN A 209 4.69 13.59 -0.38
N VAL A 210 3.88 12.60 -0.72
CA VAL A 210 2.51 12.40 -0.21
C VAL A 210 2.42 11.00 0.41
N LEU A 211 1.57 10.83 1.41
CA LEU A 211 1.31 9.53 2.02
C LEU A 211 0.32 8.74 1.16
N GLY A 212 0.67 7.49 0.88
CA GLY A 212 -0.26 6.51 0.31
C GLY A 212 -0.87 5.64 1.41
N ASN A 213 -1.86 4.82 1.05
CA ASN A 213 -2.59 4.00 2.02
C ASN A 213 -1.77 2.81 2.56
N HIS A 214 -0.69 2.40 1.88
CA HIS A 214 0.27 1.41 2.37
C HIS A 214 1.33 1.97 3.33
N ALA A 215 1.30 3.27 3.65
CA ALA A 215 2.31 3.87 4.54
C ALA A 215 2.18 3.41 6.01
N SER A 216 0.98 3.03 6.43
CA SER A 216 0.66 2.61 7.80
C SER A 216 0.68 1.08 7.94
N ALA A 217 0.93 0.61 9.17
CA ALA A 217 0.63 -0.74 9.62
C ALA A 217 -0.28 -0.63 10.86
N PRO A 218 -1.53 -1.13 10.83
CA PRO A 218 -2.16 -1.84 9.71
C PRO A 218 -2.40 -0.96 8.47
N VAL A 219 -2.60 -1.61 7.34
CA VAL A 219 -2.83 -0.95 6.04
C VAL A 219 -4.17 -0.20 6.03
N ASN A 220 -4.17 1.04 5.51
CA ASN A 220 -5.28 2.02 5.47
C ASN A 220 -5.66 2.67 6.80
#